data_AF-A0A100JT20-F1
#
_entry.id   AF-A0A100JT20-F1
#
_cell.length_a   1.000
_cell.length_b   1.000
_cell.length_c   1.000
_cell.angle_alpha   90.00
_cell.angle_beta   90.00
_cell.angle_gamma   90.00
#
_symmetry.space_group_name_H-M   'P 1'
#
loop_
_entity.id
_entity.type
_entity.pdbx_description
1 polymer ?
#
loop_
_entity_poly.entity_id
_entity_poly.type
_entity_poly.pdbx_seq_one_letter_code
_entity_poly.pdbx_strand_id
1 'polypeptide(L)'
;MFPRGPAVTAGPPLLNTFKEGRTLPGMSDRAALLKGIRAWLVFFVVCLVLSGATAFPLVHELRWTEELLRSLSVGERLPALMEWIERVRAGLDEADAAYPFLLYGTDWLAFAHLVIGVAFYGPYRDPVRNVWVVEFGMIACAGIVPLALICGPIRGIPFWWTVIDMSFGVFGVIPLYVVRQRIKRLEALTGRWDGGGAAGTDDGGGATAVPAASAPSR
;
A
#
# COMPACT_ATOMS: atom_id res chain seq x y z
N MET A 1 78.57 14.90 37.24
CA MET A 1 78.47 15.73 36.01
C MET A 1 78.07 14.78 34.88
N PHE A 2 76.77 14.55 34.71
CA PHE A 2 76.21 13.59 33.75
C PHE A 2 75.69 14.30 32.48
N PRO A 3 75.71 13.64 31.31
CA PRO A 3 75.62 14.28 30.00
C PRO A 3 74.16 14.61 29.59
N ARG A 4 74.02 15.65 28.76
CA ARG A 4 72.75 16.04 28.11
C ARG A 4 72.38 15.03 27.02
N GLY A 5 71.20 14.41 27.12
CA GLY A 5 70.59 13.62 26.03
C GLY A 5 69.93 14.50 24.96
N PRO A 6 69.63 13.95 23.76
CA PRO A 6 69.09 14.71 22.64
C PRO A 6 67.60 15.01 22.80
N ALA A 7 67.18 16.16 22.28
CA ALA A 7 65.79 16.63 22.29
C ALA A 7 64.92 15.78 21.36
N VAL A 8 63.90 15.13 21.93
CA VAL A 8 62.82 14.45 21.19
C VAL A 8 61.86 15.52 20.66
N THR A 9 61.78 15.65 19.34
CA THR A 9 60.77 16.47 18.67
C THR A 9 59.41 15.81 18.77
N ALA A 10 58.44 16.50 19.39
CA ALA A 10 57.05 16.07 19.45
C ALA A 10 56.44 16.04 18.03
N GLY A 11 56.09 14.84 17.56
CA GLY A 11 55.22 14.67 16.41
C GLY A 11 53.79 15.13 16.75
N PRO A 12 53.00 15.58 15.75
CA PRO A 12 51.63 16.03 16.00
C PRO A 12 50.78 14.87 16.53
N PRO A 13 49.77 15.16 17.38
CA PRO A 13 48.96 14.12 18.00
C PRO A 13 48.13 13.43 16.92
N LEU A 14 48.45 12.15 16.67
CA LEU A 14 47.51 11.21 16.09
C LEU A 14 46.41 10.97 17.13
N LEU A 15 45.16 10.99 16.65
CA LEU A 15 43.91 10.59 17.31
C LEU A 15 43.08 11.74 17.93
N ASN A 16 42.11 12.20 17.15
CA ASN A 16 40.72 12.31 17.60
C ASN A 16 39.80 12.04 16.39
N THR A 17 39.36 10.79 16.22
CA THR A 17 38.02 10.31 16.63
C THR A 17 36.96 10.60 15.56
N PHE A 18 36.72 9.55 14.77
CA PHE A 18 35.53 9.27 13.97
C PHE A 18 34.28 10.06 14.42
N LYS A 19 33.88 11.05 13.63
CA LYS A 19 32.51 11.58 13.66
C LYS A 19 32.03 11.96 12.27
N GLU A 20 32.15 11.02 11.34
CA GLU A 20 31.36 11.06 10.11
C GLU A 20 30.47 9.83 10.09
N GLY A 21 29.25 10.01 10.58
CA GLY A 21 28.13 9.10 10.34
C GLY A 21 27.74 9.15 8.86
N ARG A 22 28.64 8.68 7.98
CA ARG A 22 28.38 8.53 6.55
C ARG A 22 27.44 7.35 6.40
N THR A 23 26.14 7.61 6.45
CA THR A 23 25.13 6.63 6.02
C THR A 23 25.51 6.20 4.61
N LEU A 24 25.82 4.92 4.41
CA LEU A 24 26.19 4.39 3.09
C LEU A 24 25.06 4.78 2.10
N PRO A 25 25.38 5.31 0.91
CA PRO A 25 24.38 5.83 -0.05
C PRO A 25 23.21 4.87 -0.30
N GLY A 26 23.45 3.55 -0.26
CA GLY A 26 22.41 2.53 -0.41
C GLY A 26 21.43 2.40 0.78
N MET A 27 21.83 2.75 2.02
CA MET A 27 20.94 2.70 3.18
C MET A 27 19.94 3.86 3.19
N SER A 28 20.35 5.07 2.81
CA SER A 28 19.46 6.23 2.68
C SER A 28 18.38 5.99 1.61
N ASP A 29 18.76 5.38 0.49
CA ASP A 29 17.84 5.08 -0.61
C ASP A 29 16.77 4.04 -0.20
N ARG A 30 17.17 3.01 0.55
CA ARG A 30 16.23 2.02 1.11
C ARG A 30 15.27 2.65 2.10
N ALA A 31 15.79 3.46 3.02
CA ALA A 31 14.97 4.13 4.03
C ALA A 31 13.95 5.09 3.38
N ALA A 32 14.37 5.85 2.36
CA ALA A 32 13.50 6.72 1.59
C ALA A 32 12.42 5.92 0.82
N LEU A 33 12.80 4.79 0.22
CA LEU A 33 11.87 3.91 -0.49
C LEU A 33 10.82 3.29 0.44
N LEU A 34 11.25 2.79 1.62
CA LEU A 34 10.38 2.28 2.67
C LEU A 34 9.41 3.35 3.19
N LYS A 35 9.89 4.58 3.43
CA LYS A 35 9.03 5.70 3.84
C LYS A 35 7.98 6.00 2.78
N GLY A 36 8.37 6.00 1.51
CA GLY A 36 7.45 6.18 0.38
C GLY A 36 6.39 5.09 0.30
N ILE A 37 6.78 3.81 0.44
CA ILE A 37 5.84 2.68 0.48
C ILE A 37 4.81 2.87 1.60
N ARG A 38 5.28 3.17 2.81
CA ARG A 38 4.42 3.36 3.98
C ARG A 38 3.46 4.54 3.81
N ALA A 39 3.91 5.66 3.25
CA ALA A 39 3.05 6.82 3.01
C ALA A 39 1.92 6.49 2.03
N TRP A 40 2.23 5.81 0.92
CA TRP A 40 1.21 5.38 -0.05
C TRP A 40 0.26 4.33 0.52
N LEU A 41 0.76 3.39 1.32
CA LEU A 41 -0.08 2.41 2.03
C LEU A 41 -1.03 3.10 3.01
N VAL A 42 -0.55 4.03 3.83
CA VAL A 42 -1.40 4.79 4.77
C VAL A 42 -2.45 5.59 4.01
N PHE A 43 -2.06 6.29 2.94
CA PHE A 43 -3.00 7.01 2.09
C PHE A 43 -4.11 6.09 1.56
N PHE A 44 -3.74 4.95 0.98
CA PHE A 44 -4.72 3.96 0.49
C PHE A 44 -5.63 3.46 1.61
N VAL A 45 -5.08 3.09 2.76
CA VAL A 45 -5.86 2.58 3.90
C VAL A 45 -6.83 3.63 4.43
N VAL A 46 -6.41 4.90 4.52
CA VAL A 46 -7.30 6.00 4.93
C VAL A 46 -8.44 6.16 3.92
N CYS A 47 -8.16 6.18 2.62
CA CYS A 47 -9.21 6.25 1.59
C CYS A 47 -10.16 5.05 1.65
N LEU A 48 -9.63 3.83 1.83
CA LEU A 48 -10.41 2.61 1.97
C LEU A 48 -11.34 2.66 3.20
N VAL A 49 -10.80 3.04 4.36
CA VAL A 49 -11.58 3.12 5.61
C VAL A 49 -12.63 4.21 5.52
N LEU A 50 -12.29 5.39 5.01
CA LEU A 50 -13.26 6.47 4.83
C LEU A 50 -14.37 6.06 3.86
N SER A 51 -14.04 5.38 2.75
CA SER A 51 -15.04 4.86 1.81
C SER A 51 -15.98 3.83 2.43
N GLY A 52 -15.51 3.01 3.38
CA GLY A 52 -16.35 2.03 4.07
C GLY A 52 -17.14 2.62 5.24
N ALA A 53 -16.54 3.57 5.97
CA ALA A 53 -17.13 4.17 7.16
C ALA A 53 -18.40 4.98 6.86
N THR A 54 -18.55 5.51 5.63
CA THR A 54 -19.78 6.19 5.19
C THR A 54 -21.01 5.28 5.19
N ALA A 55 -20.83 3.96 5.21
CA ALA A 55 -21.94 3.01 5.31
C ALA A 55 -22.54 2.90 6.72
N PHE A 56 -21.88 3.41 7.77
CA PHE A 56 -22.44 3.44 9.13
C PHE A 56 -23.56 4.49 9.25
N PRO A 57 -23.32 5.81 9.04
CA PRO A 57 -24.37 6.83 9.07
C PRO A 57 -25.08 7.00 7.72
N LEU A 58 -25.29 5.92 6.94
CA LEU A 58 -25.73 6.01 5.54
C LEU A 58 -26.99 6.88 5.34
N VAL A 59 -28.01 6.70 6.19
CA VAL A 59 -29.25 7.48 6.14
C VAL A 59 -28.99 8.97 6.41
N HIS A 60 -28.15 9.27 7.41
CA HIS A 60 -27.84 10.65 7.79
C HIS A 60 -27.00 11.34 6.72
N GLU A 61 -25.94 10.69 6.24
CA GLU A 61 -25.08 11.21 5.17
C GLU A 61 -25.86 11.49 3.89
N LEU A 62 -26.84 10.63 3.55
CA LEU A 62 -27.64 10.84 2.35
C LEU A 62 -28.63 12.00 2.49
N ARG A 63 -29.24 12.20 3.69
CA ARG A 63 -30.07 13.38 3.98
C ARG A 63 -29.28 14.68 3.83
N TRP A 64 -28.06 14.71 4.39
CA TRP A 64 -27.16 15.86 4.27
C TRP A 64 -26.72 16.09 2.82
N THR A 65 -26.42 15.02 2.09
CA THR A 65 -26.04 15.09 0.68
C THR A 65 -27.15 15.67 -0.19
N GLU A 66 -28.40 15.25 0.03
CA GLU A 66 -29.55 15.81 -0.69
C GLU A 66 -29.73 17.31 -0.36
N GLU A 67 -29.68 17.70 0.91
CA GLU A 67 -29.82 19.10 1.33
C GLU A 67 -28.73 19.99 0.70
N LEU A 68 -27.49 19.50 0.67
CA LEU A 68 -26.38 20.15 -0.01
C LEU A 68 -26.62 20.28 -1.52
N LEU A 69 -27.03 19.20 -2.19
CA LEU A 69 -27.35 19.20 -3.62
C LEU A 69 -28.44 20.20 -3.98
N ARG A 70 -29.47 20.34 -3.13
CA ARG A 70 -30.53 21.36 -3.27
C ARG A 70 -29.96 22.76 -3.11
N SER A 71 -29.15 23.01 -2.08
CA SER A 71 -28.56 24.34 -1.82
C SER A 71 -27.64 24.82 -2.96
N LEU A 72 -27.02 23.89 -3.67
CA LEU A 72 -26.14 24.14 -4.81
C LEU A 72 -26.90 24.20 -6.15
N SER A 73 -28.24 24.19 -6.15
CA SER A 73 -29.09 24.14 -7.36
C SER A 73 -28.65 23.05 -8.34
N VAL A 74 -28.18 21.90 -7.84
CA VAL A 74 -27.75 20.80 -8.71
C VAL A 74 -28.93 20.17 -9.43
N GLY A 75 -30.13 20.21 -8.85
CA GLY A 75 -31.36 19.75 -9.50
C GLY A 75 -31.65 20.46 -10.83
N GLU A 76 -31.25 21.73 -10.99
CA GLU A 76 -31.43 22.47 -12.25
C GLU A 76 -30.41 22.06 -13.32
N ARG A 77 -29.22 21.64 -12.91
CA ARG A 77 -28.11 21.32 -13.81
C ARG A 77 -28.03 19.83 -14.15
N LEU A 78 -28.41 18.98 -13.21
CA LEU A 78 -28.35 17.52 -13.28
C LEU A 78 -29.62 16.91 -12.65
N PRO A 79 -30.80 17.08 -13.30
CA PRO A 79 -32.08 16.62 -12.75
C PRO A 79 -32.11 15.11 -12.48
N ALA A 80 -31.51 14.32 -13.37
CA ALA A 80 -31.45 12.86 -13.22
C ALA A 80 -30.64 12.39 -11.98
N LEU A 81 -29.61 13.14 -11.59
CA LEU A 81 -28.85 12.87 -10.36
C LEU A 81 -29.71 13.18 -9.14
N MET A 82 -30.41 14.32 -9.16
CA MET A 82 -31.28 14.73 -8.05
C MET A 82 -32.43 13.74 -7.83
N GLU A 83 -33.16 13.38 -8.89
CA GLU A 83 -34.25 12.39 -8.82
C GLU A 83 -33.77 11.03 -8.30
N TRP A 84 -32.57 10.62 -8.69
CA TRP A 84 -31.98 9.37 -8.20
C TRP A 84 -31.64 9.45 -6.71
N ILE A 85 -31.02 10.54 -6.25
CA ILE A 85 -30.70 10.75 -4.83
C ILE A 85 -31.97 10.77 -3.98
N GLU A 86 -33.01 11.50 -4.42
CA GLU A 86 -34.30 11.55 -3.73
C GLU A 86 -34.94 10.16 -3.63
N ARG A 87 -34.91 9.36 -4.71
CA ARG A 87 -35.41 7.99 -4.71
C ARG A 87 -34.66 7.10 -3.72
N VAL A 88 -33.32 7.15 -3.72
CA VAL A 88 -32.50 6.34 -2.81
C VAL A 88 -32.75 6.74 -1.36
N ARG A 89 -32.85 8.05 -1.07
CA ARG A 89 -33.15 8.53 0.27
C ARG A 89 -34.52 8.09 0.74
N ALA A 90 -35.57 8.26 -0.08
CA ALA A 90 -36.91 7.82 0.29
C ALA A 90 -36.94 6.32 0.60
N GLY A 91 -36.24 5.49 -0.19
CA GLY A 91 -36.12 4.05 0.06
C GLY A 91 -35.37 3.73 1.36
N LEU A 92 -34.29 4.45 1.67
CA LEU A 92 -33.52 4.25 2.91
C LEU A 92 -34.28 4.75 4.15
N ASP A 93 -34.98 5.88 4.07
CA ASP A 93 -35.80 6.42 5.15
C ASP A 93 -36.94 5.44 5.50
N GLU A 94 -37.61 4.86 4.49
CA GLU A 94 -38.64 3.83 4.69
C GLU A 94 -38.04 2.53 5.28
N ALA A 95 -36.89 2.09 4.76
CA ALA A 95 -36.23 0.89 5.27
C ALA A 95 -35.77 1.05 6.73
N ASP A 96 -35.24 2.22 7.11
CA ASP A 96 -34.85 2.53 8.48
C ASP A 96 -36.07 2.55 9.43
N ALA A 97 -37.18 3.13 8.98
CA ALA A 97 -38.40 3.24 9.78
C ALA A 97 -39.14 1.90 9.94
N ALA A 98 -39.29 1.13 8.86
CA ALA A 98 -40.12 -0.08 8.83
C ALA A 98 -39.31 -1.37 9.05
N TYR A 99 -38.04 -1.41 8.61
CA TYR A 99 -37.21 -2.62 8.60
C TYR A 99 -35.73 -2.33 8.98
N PRO A 100 -35.45 -1.69 10.14
CA PRO A 100 -34.10 -1.22 10.49
C PRO A 100 -33.06 -2.33 10.54
N PHE A 101 -33.46 -3.57 10.82
CA PHE A 101 -32.57 -4.74 10.81
C PHE A 101 -31.91 -4.99 9.44
N LEU A 102 -32.46 -4.47 8.33
CA LEU A 102 -31.84 -4.56 7.01
C LEU A 102 -30.56 -3.72 6.91
N LEU A 103 -30.50 -2.58 7.62
CA LEU A 103 -29.30 -1.72 7.66
C LEU A 103 -28.15 -2.37 8.42
N TYR A 104 -28.40 -3.42 9.20
CA TYR A 104 -27.30 -4.21 9.77
C TYR A 104 -26.38 -4.80 8.68
N GLY A 105 -26.90 -5.03 7.47
CA GLY A 105 -26.08 -5.40 6.31
C GLY A 105 -25.04 -4.34 5.92
N THR A 106 -25.37 -3.04 6.07
CA THR A 106 -24.42 -1.95 5.78
C THR A 106 -23.36 -1.83 6.86
N ASP A 107 -23.68 -2.16 8.11
CA ASP A 107 -22.70 -2.24 9.20
C ASP A 107 -21.63 -3.32 8.93
N TRP A 108 -22.04 -4.49 8.45
CA TRP A 108 -21.10 -5.55 8.06
C TRP A 108 -20.21 -5.14 6.88
N LEU A 109 -20.76 -4.41 5.91
CA LEU A 109 -19.98 -3.87 4.79
C LEU A 109 -18.96 -2.85 5.28
N ALA A 110 -19.34 -1.95 6.19
CA ALA A 110 -18.42 -1.00 6.81
C ALA A 110 -17.32 -1.73 7.59
N PHE A 111 -17.69 -2.73 8.39
CA PHE A 111 -16.75 -3.54 9.15
C PHE A 111 -15.75 -4.28 8.25
N ALA A 112 -16.17 -4.80 7.10
CA ALA A 112 -15.27 -5.45 6.15
C ALA A 112 -14.13 -4.53 5.70
N HIS A 113 -14.39 -3.24 5.48
CA HIS A 113 -13.35 -2.26 5.11
C HIS A 113 -12.34 -2.05 6.25
N LEU A 114 -12.81 -2.04 7.50
CA LEU A 114 -11.92 -1.95 8.67
C LEU A 114 -11.01 -3.19 8.77
N VAL A 115 -11.58 -4.38 8.60
CA VAL A 115 -10.83 -5.65 8.62
C VAL A 115 -9.81 -5.69 7.48
N ILE A 116 -10.18 -5.27 6.27
CA ILE A 116 -9.24 -5.18 5.14
C ILE A 116 -8.13 -4.16 5.48
N GLY A 117 -8.47 -3.00 6.03
CA GLY A 117 -7.50 -2.00 6.49
C GLY A 117 -6.49 -2.58 7.48
N VAL A 118 -6.93 -3.43 8.42
CA VAL A 118 -6.05 -4.15 9.36
C VAL A 118 -5.11 -5.11 8.63
N ALA A 119 -5.57 -5.80 7.58
CA ALA A 119 -4.70 -6.70 6.80
C ALA A 119 -3.50 -5.97 6.16
N PHE A 120 -3.68 -4.69 5.76
CA PHE A 120 -2.60 -3.85 5.24
C PHE A 120 -1.54 -3.46 6.27
N TYR A 121 -1.74 -3.75 7.57
CA TYR A 121 -0.70 -3.63 8.58
C TYR A 121 0.50 -4.55 8.30
N GLY A 122 0.27 -5.72 7.68
CA GLY A 122 1.34 -6.64 7.26
C GLY A 122 2.35 -5.97 6.32
N PRO A 123 1.93 -5.49 5.13
CA PRO A 123 2.78 -4.71 4.22
C PRO A 123 3.39 -3.44 4.84
N TYR A 124 2.69 -2.80 5.77
CA TYR A 124 3.23 -1.62 6.45
C TYR A 124 4.45 -1.97 7.33
N ARG A 125 4.38 -3.11 8.04
CA ARG A 125 5.47 -3.63 8.88
C ARG A 125 6.61 -4.19 8.04
N ASP A 126 6.32 -5.13 7.14
CA ASP A 126 7.27 -5.80 6.26
C ASP A 126 6.69 -5.93 4.84
N PRO A 127 6.98 -4.96 3.95
CA PRO A 127 6.36 -4.91 2.63
C PRO A 127 6.82 -6.02 1.69
N VAL A 128 8.06 -6.52 1.82
CA VAL A 128 8.60 -7.54 0.90
C VAL A 128 7.94 -8.89 1.19
N ARG A 129 7.90 -9.28 2.46
CA ARG A 129 7.28 -10.55 2.88
C ARG A 129 5.77 -10.59 2.65
N ASN A 130 5.11 -9.43 2.70
CA ASN A 130 3.65 -9.33 2.61
C ASN A 130 3.16 -8.71 1.29
N VAL A 131 3.96 -8.73 0.22
CA VAL A 131 3.58 -8.16 -1.09
C VAL A 131 2.25 -8.71 -1.62
N TRP A 132 1.94 -9.96 -1.30
CA TRP A 132 0.68 -10.60 -1.70
C TRP A 132 -0.56 -9.85 -1.22
N VAL A 133 -0.54 -9.21 -0.04
CA VAL A 133 -1.69 -8.41 0.46
C VAL A 133 -1.94 -7.20 -0.45
N VAL A 134 -0.89 -6.60 -1.02
CA VAL A 134 -1.01 -5.51 -1.98
C VAL A 134 -1.61 -6.04 -3.30
N GLU A 135 -1.17 -7.20 -3.77
CA GLU A 135 -1.70 -7.83 -4.98
C GLU A 135 -3.16 -8.28 -4.80
N PHE A 136 -3.51 -8.82 -3.63
CA PHE A 136 -4.88 -9.09 -3.23
C PHE A 136 -5.75 -7.83 -3.29
N GLY A 137 -5.26 -6.70 -2.77
CA GLY A 137 -5.93 -5.41 -2.89
C GLY A 137 -6.16 -5.00 -4.34
N MET A 138 -5.17 -5.21 -5.22
CA MET A 138 -5.31 -4.91 -6.65
C MET A 138 -6.37 -5.81 -7.32
N ILE A 139 -6.42 -7.11 -6.96
CA ILE A 139 -7.45 -8.04 -7.44
C ILE A 139 -8.83 -7.59 -6.95
N ALA A 140 -8.95 -7.17 -5.69
CA ALA A 140 -10.20 -6.66 -5.13
C ALA A 140 -10.66 -5.39 -5.89
N CYS A 141 -9.75 -4.46 -6.18
CA CYS A 141 -10.04 -3.30 -7.01
C CYS A 141 -10.53 -3.68 -8.41
N ALA A 142 -9.91 -4.67 -9.05
CA ALA A 142 -10.38 -5.17 -10.35
C ALA A 142 -11.76 -5.83 -10.26
N GLY A 143 -12.04 -6.53 -9.15
CA GLY A 143 -13.32 -7.20 -8.88
C GLY A 143 -14.51 -6.25 -8.73
N ILE A 144 -14.28 -4.97 -8.40
CA ILE A 144 -15.34 -3.95 -8.32
C ILE A 144 -16.02 -3.75 -9.70
N VAL A 145 -15.26 -3.82 -10.79
CA VAL A 145 -15.77 -3.60 -12.15
C VAL A 145 -16.85 -4.61 -12.55
N PRO A 146 -16.60 -5.94 -12.54
CA PRO A 146 -17.64 -6.91 -12.86
C PRO A 146 -18.78 -6.90 -11.84
N LEU A 147 -18.50 -6.68 -10.56
CA LEU A 147 -19.54 -6.56 -9.53
C LEU A 147 -20.53 -5.44 -9.89
N ALA A 148 -20.03 -4.25 -10.19
CA ALA A 148 -20.86 -3.09 -10.50
C ALA A 148 -21.65 -3.29 -11.81
N LEU A 149 -21.00 -3.83 -12.86
CA LEU A 149 -21.64 -4.07 -14.16
C LEU A 149 -22.70 -5.17 -14.16
N ILE A 150 -22.62 -6.13 -13.24
CA ILE A 150 -23.59 -7.24 -13.14
C ILE A 150 -24.66 -6.91 -12.10
N CYS A 151 -24.27 -6.58 -10.87
CA CYS A 151 -25.21 -6.36 -9.78
C CYS A 151 -25.95 -5.02 -9.89
N GLY A 152 -25.34 -4.00 -10.51
CA GLY A 152 -25.97 -2.71 -10.75
C GLY A 152 -27.29 -2.84 -11.54
N PRO A 153 -27.26 -3.42 -12.76
CA PRO A 153 -28.47 -3.65 -13.54
C PRO A 153 -29.48 -4.57 -12.86
N ILE A 154 -29.03 -5.64 -12.18
CA ILE A 154 -29.92 -6.56 -11.44
C ILE A 154 -30.71 -5.83 -10.35
N ARG A 155 -30.13 -4.79 -9.75
CA ARG A 155 -30.74 -3.99 -8.68
C ARG A 155 -31.38 -2.69 -9.17
N GLY A 156 -31.43 -2.47 -10.49
CA GLY A 156 -32.02 -1.26 -11.07
C GLY A 156 -31.21 0.02 -10.84
N ILE A 157 -29.90 -0.10 -10.63
CA ILE A 157 -29.00 1.05 -10.47
C ILE A 157 -28.76 1.70 -11.85
N PRO A 158 -28.83 3.04 -11.98
CA PRO A 158 -28.53 3.73 -13.22
C PRO A 158 -27.09 3.50 -13.66
N PHE A 159 -26.88 3.31 -14.97
CA PHE A 159 -25.54 3.03 -15.52
C PHE A 159 -24.50 4.09 -15.17
N TRP A 160 -24.87 5.38 -15.16
CA TRP A 160 -23.95 6.45 -14.79
C TRP A 160 -23.54 6.39 -13.31
N TRP A 161 -24.37 5.84 -12.43
CA TRP A 161 -24.01 5.59 -11.03
C TRP A 161 -23.03 4.42 -10.93
N THR A 162 -23.26 3.35 -11.72
CA THR A 162 -22.30 2.24 -11.84
C THR A 162 -20.91 2.71 -12.27
N VAL A 163 -20.80 3.76 -13.10
CA VAL A 163 -19.50 4.39 -13.43
C VAL A 163 -18.81 4.99 -12.19
N ILE A 164 -19.58 5.58 -11.28
CA ILE A 164 -19.07 6.07 -9.99
C ILE A 164 -18.57 4.89 -9.15
N ASP A 165 -19.32 3.80 -9.07
CA ASP A 165 -18.93 2.60 -8.33
C ASP A 165 -17.61 2.00 -8.88
N MET A 166 -17.48 1.89 -10.20
CA MET A 166 -16.25 1.40 -10.85
C MET A 166 -15.05 2.29 -10.59
N SER A 167 -15.26 3.59 -10.39
CA SER A 167 -14.17 4.54 -10.13
C SER A 167 -13.39 4.21 -8.85
N PHE A 168 -14.03 3.63 -7.83
CA PHE A 168 -13.34 3.20 -6.60
C PHE A 168 -12.29 2.12 -6.89
N GLY A 169 -12.58 1.18 -7.80
CA GLY A 169 -11.61 0.18 -8.24
C GLY A 169 -10.47 0.80 -9.04
N VAL A 170 -10.80 1.68 -9.99
CA VAL A 170 -9.81 2.34 -10.87
C VAL A 170 -8.87 3.24 -10.07
N PHE A 171 -9.40 4.07 -9.17
CA PHE A 171 -8.56 4.95 -8.35
C PHE A 171 -7.87 4.20 -7.21
N GLY A 172 -8.47 3.12 -6.70
CA GLY A 172 -7.88 2.27 -5.66
C GLY A 172 -6.66 1.47 -6.15
N VAL A 173 -6.65 1.02 -7.40
CA VAL A 173 -5.52 0.22 -7.93
C VAL A 173 -4.27 1.06 -8.16
N ILE A 174 -4.39 2.37 -8.42
CA ILE A 174 -3.27 3.28 -8.68
C ILE A 174 -2.23 3.29 -7.53
N PRO A 175 -2.60 3.63 -6.27
CA PRO A 175 -1.64 3.64 -5.17
C PRO A 175 -1.06 2.24 -4.91
N LEU A 176 -1.86 1.18 -5.02
CA LEU A 176 -1.40 -0.20 -4.83
C LEU A 176 -0.37 -0.62 -5.88
N TYR A 177 -0.58 -0.23 -7.15
CA TYR A 177 0.36 -0.48 -8.23
C TYR A 177 1.70 0.22 -7.98
N VAL A 178 1.66 1.51 -7.58
CA VAL A 178 2.85 2.28 -7.22
C VAL A 178 3.58 1.64 -6.03
N VAL A 179 2.86 1.20 -5.00
CA VAL A 179 3.43 0.48 -3.86
C VAL A 179 4.09 -0.81 -4.34
N ARG A 180 3.42 -1.63 -5.14
CA ARG A 180 3.96 -2.90 -5.65
C ARG A 180 5.27 -2.69 -6.41
N GLN A 181 5.35 -1.70 -7.29
CA GLN A 181 6.59 -1.39 -8.01
C GLN A 181 7.72 -1.01 -7.05
N ARG A 182 7.44 -0.19 -6.03
CA ARG A 182 8.43 0.20 -5.02
C ARG A 182 8.87 -0.98 -4.16
N ILE A 183 7.96 -1.89 -3.82
CA ILE A 183 8.27 -3.12 -3.07
C ILE A 183 9.22 -4.01 -3.88
N LYS A 184 8.97 -4.22 -5.18
CA LYS A 184 9.85 -5.00 -6.04
C LYS A 184 11.24 -4.36 -6.21
N ARG A 185 11.32 -3.04 -6.25
CA ARG A 185 12.60 -2.32 -6.22
C ARG A 185 13.33 -2.51 -4.88
N LEU A 186 12.61 -2.50 -3.76
CA LEU A 186 13.17 -2.74 -2.43
C LEU A 186 13.71 -4.17 -2.30
N GLU A 187 12.95 -5.17 -2.74
CA GLU A 187 13.35 -6.59 -2.77
C GLU A 187 14.66 -6.78 -3.53
N ALA A 188 14.78 -6.20 -4.74
CA ALA A 188 16.00 -6.27 -5.53
C ALA A 188 17.21 -5.57 -4.87
N LEU A 189 16.98 -4.48 -4.12
CA LEU A 189 18.03 -3.82 -3.36
C LEU A 189 18.50 -4.69 -2.20
N THR A 190 17.59 -5.34 -1.48
CA THR A 190 17.89 -6.22 -0.33
C THR A 190 18.71 -7.43 -0.77
N GLY A 191 18.28 -8.17 -1.80
CA GLY A 191 19.00 -9.36 -2.28
C GLY A 191 20.42 -9.08 -2.77
N ARG A 192 20.69 -7.88 -3.33
CA ARG A 192 22.06 -7.46 -3.70
C ARG A 192 23.01 -7.31 -2.51
N TRP A 193 22.49 -6.97 -1.33
CA TRP A 193 23.33 -6.82 -0.14
C TRP A 193 23.66 -8.16 0.48
N ASP A 194 22.68 -9.07 0.53
CA ASP A 194 22.89 -10.41 1.06
C ASP A 194 23.86 -11.21 0.18
N GLY A 195 23.85 -10.99 -1.14
CA GLY A 195 24.81 -11.59 -2.08
C GLY A 195 26.17 -10.87 -2.21
N GLY A 196 26.23 -9.57 -1.89
CA GLY A 196 27.45 -8.75 -2.05
C GLY A 196 28.48 -8.89 -0.92
N GLY A 197 28.10 -9.49 0.22
CA GLY A 197 29.00 -9.78 1.34
C GLY A 197 29.86 -11.03 1.17
N ALA A 198 29.63 -11.84 0.12
CA ALA A 198 30.34 -13.09 -0.11
C ALA A 198 31.47 -13.01 -1.15
N ALA A 199 31.63 -11.87 -1.85
CA ALA A 199 32.64 -11.71 -2.91
C ALA A 199 33.91 -11.04 -2.39
N GLY A 200 34.54 -11.63 -1.38
CA GLY A 200 35.69 -11.01 -0.71
C GLY A 200 36.58 -11.94 0.09
N THR A 201 36.91 -13.14 -0.43
CA THR A 201 38.18 -13.85 -0.23
C THR A 201 38.15 -15.11 -1.10
N ASP A 202 38.94 -15.16 -2.17
CA ASP A 202 39.77 -16.32 -2.55
C ASP A 202 40.45 -16.02 -3.88
N ASP A 203 41.53 -15.23 -3.79
CA ASP A 203 42.60 -15.26 -4.77
C ASP A 203 43.75 -16.10 -4.17
N GLY A 204 44.05 -17.22 -4.84
CA GLY A 204 45.41 -17.77 -4.82
C GLY A 204 45.59 -19.21 -4.34
N GLY A 205 45.54 -20.15 -5.28
CA GLY A 205 46.63 -21.12 -5.43
C GLY A 205 46.28 -22.60 -5.29
N GLY A 206 46.49 -23.36 -6.38
CA GLY A 206 46.76 -24.80 -6.28
C GLY A 206 46.09 -25.66 -7.35
N ALA A 207 46.60 -25.59 -8.58
CA ALA A 207 46.31 -26.58 -9.60
C ALA A 207 46.84 -27.97 -9.20
N THR A 208 46.01 -29.01 -9.33
CA THR A 208 46.45 -30.33 -9.80
C THR A 208 45.29 -31.02 -10.53
N ALA A 209 45.48 -31.21 -11.83
CA ALA A 209 44.68 -32.05 -12.70
C ALA A 209 44.99 -33.53 -12.46
N VAL A 210 43.98 -34.41 -12.49
CA VAL A 210 44.09 -35.86 -12.78
C VAL A 210 42.76 -36.33 -13.42
N PRO A 211 42.76 -37.28 -14.39
CA PRO A 211 41.85 -37.28 -15.53
C PRO A 211 40.68 -38.28 -15.46
N ALA A 212 39.83 -38.20 -16.47
CA ALA A 212 38.71 -39.08 -16.77
C ALA A 212 39.12 -40.57 -16.90
N ALA A 213 38.31 -41.45 -16.31
CA ALA A 213 38.31 -42.88 -16.62
C ALA A 213 36.90 -43.49 -16.45
N SER A 214 36.33 -43.89 -17.60
CA SER A 214 35.56 -45.12 -17.87
C SER A 214 34.50 -45.64 -16.88
N ALA A 215 33.26 -45.75 -17.39
CA ALA A 215 32.27 -46.75 -16.99
C ALA A 215 32.82 -48.19 -17.14
N PRO A 216 32.29 -49.18 -16.36
CA PRO A 216 31.33 -50.09 -16.98
C PRO A 216 30.20 -50.62 -16.06
N SER A 217 29.18 -51.14 -16.76
CA SER A 217 28.02 -51.97 -16.38
C SER A 217 27.98 -52.70 -15.02
N ARG A 218 26.82 -52.63 -14.36
CA ARG A 218 25.91 -53.77 -14.10
C ARG A 218 24.48 -53.28 -13.90
#